data_AF-A0A9E2IEM3-F1
#
_entry.id   AF-A0A9E2IEM3-F1
#
_cell.length_a   1.000
_cell.length_b   1.000
_cell.length_c   1.000
_cell.angle_alpha   90.00
_cell.angle_beta   90.00
_cell.angle_gamma   90.00
#
_symmetry.space_group_name_H-M   'P 1'
#
loop_
_entity.id
_entity.type
_entity.pdbx_description
1 polymer ?
#
loop_
_entity_poly.entity_id
_entity_poly.type
_entity_poly.pdbx_seq_one_letter_code
_entity_poly.pdbx_strand_id
1 'polypeptide(L)'
;MKIFKIVKNNKLYTVLFLFVLLINILVFTDWIMEKFSPSKKPEVTLTQCEASSHKDDIKASQDKLSVVAKQNPLLYFFLAMFNFTLLFMLLIGLILDLYFLRQWIKKKKIDICILPQKESVWGISDVVRVILINMSFGYTFLIIQGTLSKVFPVVGNENFRMIFNTMIMNVIGISVVLYFVIKKGKQNIEAVGLTSQSFTKSVFYAVIGYISLGPLLVLIMTGTFFVVDFFHYKPQVQSIVQIFVKENNLPVLFFSTLFAGVFGPIVEEIFFRGFMYSAIKKSIGVLGAMIITSVVFSLLHA
;
A
#
# COMPACT_ATOMS: atom_id res chain seq x y z
N MET A 1 -28.91 -0.15 27.63
CA MET A 1 -29.80 -1.07 26.88
C MET A 1 -29.51 -1.21 25.37
N LYS A 2 -29.10 -0.14 24.64
CA LYS A 2 -28.77 -0.23 23.19
C LYS A 2 -27.52 -1.06 22.86
N ILE A 3 -26.46 -0.95 23.66
CA ILE A 3 -25.18 -1.68 23.43
C ILE A 3 -25.38 -3.20 23.51
N PHE A 4 -26.09 -3.68 24.53
CA PHE A 4 -26.35 -5.12 24.71
C PHE A 4 -27.16 -5.73 23.56
N LYS A 5 -28.06 -4.96 22.95
CA LYS A 5 -28.85 -5.38 21.77
C LYS A 5 -27.98 -5.43 20.50
N ILE A 6 -27.02 -4.51 20.36
CA ILE A 6 -26.03 -4.49 19.26
C ILE A 6 -25.09 -5.70 19.35
N VAL A 7 -24.61 -6.02 20.56
CA VAL A 7 -23.76 -7.19 20.83
C VAL A 7 -24.52 -8.48 20.56
N LYS A 8 -25.77 -8.61 21.04
CA LYS A 8 -26.59 -9.82 20.84
C LYS A 8 -26.90 -10.11 19.37
N ASN A 9 -27.04 -9.09 18.53
CA ASN A 9 -27.27 -9.25 17.09
C ASN A 9 -26.00 -9.47 16.26
N ASN A 10 -24.81 -9.26 16.84
CA ASN A 10 -23.52 -9.35 16.15
C ASN A 10 -22.52 -10.24 16.89
N LYS A 11 -23.01 -11.32 17.53
CA LYS A 11 -22.21 -12.21 18.40
C LYS A 11 -20.87 -12.63 17.77
N LEU A 12 -20.89 -13.02 16.50
CA LEU A 12 -19.67 -13.41 15.77
C LEU A 12 -18.62 -12.29 15.79
N TYR A 13 -19.00 -11.07 15.42
CA TYR A 13 -18.07 -9.94 15.34
C TYR A 13 -17.58 -9.50 16.73
N THR A 14 -18.40 -9.65 17.77
CA THR A 14 -17.95 -9.43 19.14
C THR A 14 -16.89 -10.46 19.56
N VAL A 15 -17.08 -11.74 19.22
CA VAL A 15 -16.08 -12.78 19.48
C VAL A 15 -14.78 -12.51 18.71
N LEU A 16 -14.88 -12.16 17.42
CA LEU A 16 -13.70 -11.80 16.60
C LEU A 16 -12.96 -10.58 17.16
N PHE A 17 -13.70 -9.56 17.61
CA PHE A 17 -13.10 -8.39 18.25
C PHE A 17 -12.36 -8.75 19.54
N LEU A 18 -12.97 -9.56 20.41
CA LEU A 18 -12.31 -10.03 21.64
C LEU A 18 -11.08 -10.88 21.34
N PHE A 19 -11.13 -11.72 20.31
CA PHE A 19 -9.99 -12.51 19.85
C PHE A 19 -8.82 -11.63 19.38
N VAL A 20 -9.09 -10.67 18.49
CA VAL A 20 -8.10 -9.68 18.01
C VAL A 20 -7.51 -8.90 19.19
N LEU A 21 -8.36 -8.43 20.10
CA LEU A 21 -7.93 -7.68 21.28
C LEU A 21 -7.03 -8.52 22.19
N LEU A 22 -7.41 -9.77 22.47
CA LEU A 22 -6.64 -10.68 23.30
C LEU A 22 -5.25 -10.94 22.73
N ILE A 23 -5.15 -11.23 21.42
CA ILE A 23 -3.84 -11.45 20.77
C ILE A 23 -2.98 -10.20 20.83
N ASN A 24 -3.54 -9.02 20.55
CA ASN A 24 -2.77 -7.78 20.65
C ASN A 24 -2.29 -7.50 22.08
N ILE A 25 -3.10 -7.79 23.11
CA ILE A 25 -2.68 -7.68 24.51
C ILE A 25 -1.52 -8.64 24.79
N LEU A 26 -1.61 -9.91 24.38
CA LEU A 26 -0.54 -10.90 24.58
C LEU A 26 0.78 -10.49 23.91
N VAL A 27 0.72 -10.08 22.65
CA VAL A 27 1.90 -9.61 21.90
C VAL A 27 2.48 -8.35 22.55
N PHE A 28 1.64 -7.43 22.99
CA PHE A 28 2.07 -6.21 23.67
C PHE A 28 2.71 -6.50 25.03
N THR A 29 2.17 -7.44 25.80
CA THR A 29 2.77 -7.87 27.06
C THR A 29 4.11 -8.56 26.85
N ASP A 30 4.24 -9.42 25.82
CA ASP A 30 5.52 -10.05 25.48
C ASP A 30 6.55 -9.00 25.06
N TRP A 31 6.16 -8.01 24.24
CA TRP A 31 7.02 -6.90 23.84
C TRP A 31 7.48 -6.05 25.04
N ILE A 32 6.59 -5.76 25.99
CA ILE A 32 6.95 -5.07 27.24
C ILE A 32 7.95 -5.94 28.02
N MET A 33 7.67 -7.21 28.21
CA MET A 33 8.52 -8.12 28.99
C MET A 33 9.91 -8.27 28.35
N GLU A 34 10.01 -8.33 27.02
CA GLU A 34 11.29 -8.36 26.30
C GLU A 34 12.06 -7.03 26.44
N LYS A 35 11.38 -5.89 26.34
CA LYS A 35 12.00 -4.56 26.45
C LYS A 35 12.50 -4.22 27.86
N PHE A 36 11.91 -4.83 28.89
CA PHE A 36 12.30 -4.67 30.30
C PHE A 36 13.12 -5.84 30.86
N SER A 37 13.40 -6.87 30.07
CA SER A 37 14.31 -7.95 30.46
C SER A 37 15.77 -7.49 30.28
N PRO A 38 16.65 -7.62 31.30
CA PRO A 38 18.06 -7.26 31.20
C PRO A 38 18.83 -8.35 30.46
N SER A 39 18.63 -8.45 29.15
CA SER A 39 19.36 -9.38 28.29
C SER A 39 19.83 -8.67 27.03
N LYS A 40 21.12 -8.84 26.74
CA LYS A 40 21.89 -8.18 25.68
C LYS A 40 21.13 -8.17 24.35
N LYS A 41 20.89 -6.96 23.83
CA LYS A 41 20.59 -6.77 22.41
C LYS A 41 21.72 -7.42 21.61
N PRO A 42 21.44 -8.29 20.61
CA PRO A 42 22.39 -8.46 19.54
C PRO A 42 22.49 -7.09 18.86
N GLU A 43 23.67 -6.51 18.96
CA GLU A 43 24.09 -5.42 18.10
C GLU A 43 24.04 -5.96 16.68
N VAL A 44 22.92 -5.74 15.99
CA VAL A 44 22.85 -5.94 14.54
C VAL A 44 23.72 -4.85 13.96
N THR A 45 25.00 -5.18 13.74
CA THR A 45 25.91 -4.39 12.93
C THR A 45 25.42 -4.47 11.48
N LEU A 46 24.38 -3.70 11.17
CA LEU A 46 24.21 -3.20 9.82
C LEU A 46 25.41 -2.32 9.58
N THR A 47 26.34 -2.81 8.76
CA THR A 47 27.39 -2.00 8.12
C THR A 47 26.82 -0.62 7.84
N GLN A 48 27.46 0.37 8.45
CA GLN A 48 27.17 1.78 8.30
C GLN A 48 26.99 2.09 6.81
N CYS A 49 25.75 2.36 6.37
CA CYS A 49 25.59 3.38 5.35
C CYS A 49 25.90 4.69 6.07
N GLU A 50 27.18 5.06 5.98
CA GLU A 50 27.69 6.35 6.42
C GLU A 50 26.77 7.44 5.90
N ALA A 51 26.41 8.37 6.78
CA ALA A 51 25.77 9.60 6.37
C ALA A 51 26.86 10.45 5.69
N SER A 52 27.12 10.17 4.42
CA SER A 52 27.92 11.04 3.58
C SER A 52 27.18 12.37 3.41
N SER A 53 27.93 13.46 3.36
CA SER A 53 27.33 14.76 3.04
C SER A 53 26.67 14.67 1.66
N HIS A 54 25.57 15.41 1.45
CA HIS A 54 24.85 15.44 0.16
C HIS A 54 25.74 15.64 -1.08
N LYS A 55 26.89 16.29 -0.94
CA LYS A 55 27.86 16.48 -2.03
C LYS A 55 28.68 15.24 -2.33
N ASP A 56 28.96 14.42 -1.31
CA ASP A 56 29.71 13.18 -1.43
C ASP A 56 28.85 12.07 -2.02
N ASP A 57 27.54 12.04 -1.72
CA ASP A 57 26.58 11.09 -2.31
C ASP A 57 26.36 11.31 -3.81
N ILE A 58 26.27 12.57 -4.24
CA ILE A 58 26.10 12.91 -5.66
C ILE A 58 27.35 12.51 -6.44
N LYS A 59 28.55 12.82 -5.92
CA LYS A 59 29.82 12.41 -6.54
C LYS A 59 29.97 10.89 -6.57
N ALA A 60 29.71 10.20 -5.46
CA ALA A 60 29.77 8.74 -5.41
C ALA A 60 28.78 8.07 -6.39
N SER A 61 27.60 8.66 -6.58
CA SER A 61 26.62 8.19 -7.57
C SER A 61 27.10 8.41 -9.00
N GLN A 62 27.69 9.58 -9.29
CA GLN A 62 28.31 9.87 -10.59
C GLN A 62 29.47 8.92 -10.91
N ASP A 63 30.32 8.65 -9.92
CA ASP A 63 31.45 7.72 -10.07
C ASP A 63 30.95 6.30 -10.35
N LYS A 64 29.93 5.82 -9.63
CA LYS A 64 29.28 4.52 -9.91
C LYS A 64 28.69 4.45 -11.31
N LEU A 65 27.99 5.50 -11.75
CA LEU A 65 27.44 5.59 -13.12
C LEU A 65 28.54 5.55 -14.19
N SER A 66 29.67 6.22 -13.94
CA SER A 66 30.82 6.23 -14.86
C SER A 66 31.49 4.85 -14.97
N VAL A 67 31.52 4.09 -13.87
CA VAL A 67 32.01 2.70 -13.85
C VAL A 67 31.05 1.79 -14.63
N VAL A 68 29.74 1.91 -14.41
CA VAL A 68 28.72 1.14 -15.16
C VAL A 68 28.78 1.47 -16.65
N ALA A 69 28.97 2.73 -17.02
CA ALA A 69 29.12 3.16 -18.42
C ALA A 69 30.30 2.48 -19.12
N LYS A 70 31.41 2.28 -18.40
CA LYS A 70 32.61 1.59 -18.92
C LYS A 70 32.42 0.07 -18.98
N GLN A 71 31.75 -0.54 -18.01
CA GLN A 71 31.60 -1.99 -17.93
C GLN A 71 30.47 -2.53 -18.83
N ASN A 72 29.35 -1.81 -18.93
CA ASN A 72 28.16 -2.23 -19.65
C ASN A 72 27.51 -1.03 -20.37
N PRO A 73 28.02 -0.63 -21.55
CA PRO A 73 27.55 0.56 -22.26
C PRO A 73 26.07 0.48 -22.65
N LEU A 74 25.58 -0.72 -22.94
CA LEU A 74 24.17 -0.97 -23.24
C LEU A 74 23.28 -0.74 -22.03
N LEU A 75 23.68 -1.20 -20.83
CA LEU A 75 22.94 -0.93 -19.59
C LEU A 75 22.91 0.56 -19.28
N TYR A 76 24.04 1.26 -19.45
CA TYR A 76 24.10 2.71 -19.27
C TYR A 76 23.18 3.45 -20.25
N PHE A 77 23.13 3.04 -21.51
CA PHE A 77 22.19 3.59 -22.49
C PHE A 77 20.73 3.44 -22.05
N PHE A 78 20.34 2.26 -21.57
CA PHE A 78 18.98 2.03 -21.05
C PHE A 78 18.67 2.88 -19.81
N LEU A 79 19.61 3.00 -18.87
CA LEU A 79 19.46 3.86 -17.69
C LEU A 79 19.34 5.34 -18.07
N ALA A 80 20.14 5.81 -19.02
CA ALA A 80 20.07 7.17 -19.54
C ALA A 80 18.71 7.43 -20.22
N MET A 81 18.27 6.54 -21.12
CA MET A 81 16.96 6.63 -21.75
C MET A 81 15.83 6.69 -20.73
N PHE A 82 15.86 5.80 -19.73
CA PHE A 82 14.87 5.78 -18.65
C PHE A 82 14.81 7.11 -17.88
N ASN A 83 15.96 7.67 -17.49
CA ASN A 83 16.04 8.96 -16.82
C ASN A 83 15.50 10.11 -17.68
N PHE A 84 15.84 10.14 -18.98
CA PHE A 84 15.31 11.13 -19.91
C PHE A 84 13.79 11.01 -20.06
N THR A 85 13.26 9.78 -20.14
CA THR A 85 11.82 9.54 -20.19
C THR A 85 11.13 10.05 -18.93
N LEU A 86 11.69 9.78 -17.74
CA LEU A 86 11.14 10.29 -16.47
C LEU A 86 11.13 11.82 -16.44
N LEU A 87 12.24 12.47 -16.81
CA LEU A 87 12.31 13.94 -16.87
C LEU A 87 11.29 14.51 -17.86
N PHE A 88 11.16 13.89 -19.02
CA PHE A 88 10.19 14.30 -20.04
C PHE A 88 8.74 14.16 -19.53
N MET A 89 8.42 13.08 -18.83
CA MET A 89 7.10 12.90 -18.19
C MET A 89 6.84 13.98 -17.13
N LEU A 90 7.83 14.35 -16.32
CA LEU A 90 7.67 15.44 -15.35
C LEU A 90 7.42 16.79 -16.02
N LEU A 91 8.12 17.09 -17.11
CA LEU A 91 7.91 18.33 -17.87
C LEU A 91 6.50 18.37 -18.50
N ILE A 92 6.05 17.26 -19.10
CA ILE A 92 4.67 17.15 -19.60
C ILE A 92 3.67 17.32 -18.47
N GLY A 93 3.90 16.65 -17.33
CA GLY A 93 3.06 16.76 -16.15
C GLY A 93 2.90 18.20 -15.69
N LEU A 94 4.00 18.96 -15.65
CA LEU A 94 3.98 20.35 -15.22
C LEU A 94 3.21 21.25 -16.21
N ILE A 95 3.33 20.99 -17.51
CA ILE A 95 2.54 21.68 -18.54
C ILE A 95 1.04 21.37 -18.36
N LEU A 96 0.69 20.10 -18.09
CA LEU A 96 -0.69 19.69 -17.84
C LEU A 96 -1.26 20.34 -16.58
N ASP A 97 -0.48 20.39 -15.49
CA ASP A 97 -0.88 21.04 -14.24
C ASP A 97 -1.15 22.53 -14.44
N LEU A 98 -0.26 23.23 -15.16
CA LEU A 98 -0.45 24.64 -15.50
C LEU A 98 -1.70 24.84 -16.37
N TYR A 99 -1.96 23.93 -17.30
CA TYR A 99 -3.17 23.94 -18.11
C TYR A 99 -4.43 23.75 -17.24
N PHE A 100 -4.46 22.75 -16.36
CA PHE A 100 -5.59 22.49 -15.47
C PHE A 100 -5.82 23.63 -14.49
N LEU A 101 -4.75 24.19 -13.91
CA LEU A 101 -4.81 25.35 -13.03
C LEU A 101 -5.41 26.56 -13.77
N ARG A 102 -4.97 26.82 -15.01
CA ARG A 102 -5.51 27.90 -15.85
C ARG A 102 -6.99 27.70 -16.14
N GLN A 103 -7.43 26.48 -16.42
CA GLN A 103 -8.84 26.16 -16.69
C GLN A 103 -9.70 26.31 -15.43
N TRP A 104 -9.19 25.88 -14.28
CA TRP A 104 -9.81 26.05 -12.98
C TRP A 104 -10.00 27.54 -12.62
N ILE A 105 -8.97 28.37 -12.79
CA ILE A 105 -9.05 29.83 -12.60
C ILE A 105 -10.10 30.46 -13.52
N LYS A 106 -10.18 29.99 -14.78
CA LYS A 106 -11.18 30.45 -15.76
C LYS A 106 -12.59 29.89 -15.52
N LYS A 107 -12.81 29.08 -14.48
CA LYS A 107 -14.07 28.36 -14.19
C LYS A 107 -14.62 27.58 -15.40
N LYS A 108 -13.75 27.17 -16.33
CA LYS A 108 -14.15 26.34 -17.47
C LYS A 108 -14.27 24.91 -17.00
N LYS A 109 -15.41 24.28 -17.29
CA LYS A 109 -15.59 22.85 -17.02
C LYS A 109 -14.68 22.05 -17.96
N ILE A 110 -13.86 21.18 -17.39
CA ILE A 110 -13.12 20.17 -18.15
C ILE A 110 -14.09 19.00 -18.30
N ASP A 111 -14.42 18.66 -19.54
CA ASP A 111 -15.30 17.54 -19.83
C ASP A 111 -14.50 16.24 -19.67
N ILE A 112 -14.59 15.64 -18.49
CA ILE A 112 -14.01 14.33 -18.20
C ILE A 112 -15.18 13.37 -18.16
N CYS A 113 -15.10 12.30 -18.96
CA CYS A 113 -16.07 11.23 -18.92
C CYS A 113 -15.92 10.47 -17.60
N ILE A 114 -16.69 10.88 -16.59
CA ILE A 114 -16.74 10.23 -15.29
C ILE A 114 -17.95 9.32 -15.30
N LEU A 115 -17.71 8.01 -15.18
CA LEU A 115 -18.80 7.07 -14.95
C LEU A 115 -19.39 7.36 -13.55
N PRO A 116 -20.72 7.57 -13.44
CA PRO A 116 -21.33 7.83 -12.14
C PRO A 116 -21.15 6.60 -11.26
N GLN A 117 -20.43 6.77 -10.15
CA GLN A 117 -20.26 5.69 -9.18
C GLN A 117 -21.60 5.44 -8.49
N LYS A 118 -22.10 4.20 -8.57
CA LYS A 118 -23.33 3.79 -7.89
C LYS A 118 -23.17 4.02 -6.39
N GLU A 119 -24.18 4.59 -5.74
CA GLU A 119 -24.16 4.69 -4.28
C GLU A 119 -24.04 3.29 -3.68
N SER A 120 -23.08 3.12 -2.77
CA SER A 120 -22.92 1.83 -2.10
C SER A 120 -24.17 1.53 -1.27
N VAL A 121 -24.40 0.27 -0.91
CA VAL A 121 -25.45 -0.10 0.08
C VAL A 121 -24.85 -0.32 1.47
N TRP A 122 -23.58 -0.71 1.54
CA TRP A 122 -22.86 -0.93 2.79
C TRP A 122 -22.47 0.37 3.51
N GLY A 123 -22.23 0.27 4.82
CA GLY A 123 -21.83 1.40 5.67
C GLY A 123 -20.54 1.14 6.44
N ILE A 124 -20.14 2.10 7.27
CA ILE A 124 -18.91 2.01 8.09
C ILE A 124 -18.88 0.74 8.94
N SER A 125 -20.04 0.31 9.45
CA SER A 125 -20.11 -0.93 10.23
C SER A 125 -19.70 -2.18 9.45
N ASP A 126 -19.88 -2.19 8.13
CA ASP A 126 -19.46 -3.29 7.27
C ASP A 126 -17.94 -3.25 7.06
N VAL A 127 -17.37 -2.07 6.88
CA VAL A 127 -15.91 -1.87 6.82
C VAL A 127 -15.24 -2.43 8.08
N VAL A 128 -15.74 -2.07 9.25
CA VAL A 128 -15.21 -2.59 10.53
C VAL A 128 -15.30 -4.12 10.60
N ARG A 129 -16.40 -4.71 10.13
CA ARG A 129 -16.56 -6.18 10.10
C ARG A 129 -15.56 -6.85 9.17
N VAL A 130 -15.34 -6.29 7.98
CA VAL A 130 -14.33 -6.81 7.04
C VAL A 130 -12.94 -6.75 7.66
N ILE A 131 -12.57 -5.63 8.29
CA ILE A 131 -11.29 -5.48 8.99
C ILE A 131 -11.15 -6.53 10.09
N LEU A 132 -12.16 -6.70 10.94
CA LEU A 132 -12.11 -7.68 12.03
C LEU A 132 -11.98 -9.11 11.53
N ILE A 133 -12.70 -9.48 10.47
CA ILE A 133 -12.57 -10.79 9.85
C ILE A 133 -11.15 -10.97 9.32
N ASN A 134 -10.63 -10.00 8.56
CA ASN A 134 -9.32 -10.09 7.95
C ASN A 134 -8.20 -10.18 8.99
N MET A 135 -8.25 -9.36 10.05
CA MET A 135 -7.31 -9.44 11.17
C MET A 135 -7.38 -10.78 11.89
N SER A 136 -8.59 -11.29 12.15
CA SER A 136 -8.77 -12.58 12.82
C SER A 136 -8.22 -13.74 11.99
N PHE A 137 -8.44 -13.73 10.67
CA PHE A 137 -7.84 -14.69 9.76
C PHE A 137 -6.32 -14.56 9.74
N GLY A 138 -5.78 -13.35 9.68
CA GLY A 138 -4.33 -13.10 9.72
C GLY A 138 -3.68 -13.72 10.95
N TYR A 139 -4.21 -13.46 12.14
CA TYR A 139 -3.66 -14.05 13.37
C TYR A 139 -3.82 -15.57 13.44
N THR A 140 -4.98 -16.09 13.05
CA THR A 140 -5.22 -17.55 13.03
C THR A 140 -4.22 -18.22 12.09
N PHE A 141 -4.02 -17.62 10.91
CA PHE A 141 -3.09 -18.12 9.90
C PHE A 141 -1.63 -18.07 10.38
N LEU A 142 -1.21 -17.00 11.06
CA LEU A 142 0.11 -16.92 11.68
C LEU A 142 0.36 -18.01 12.73
N ILE A 143 -0.63 -18.30 13.60
CA ILE A 143 -0.54 -19.37 14.61
C ILE A 143 -0.40 -20.74 13.96
N ILE A 144 -1.24 -21.01 12.93
CA ILE A 144 -1.17 -22.26 12.17
C ILE A 144 0.21 -22.41 11.53
N GLN A 145 0.71 -21.35 10.90
CA GLN A 145 2.00 -21.38 10.22
C GLN A 145 3.18 -21.59 11.18
N GLY A 146 3.16 -20.97 12.36
CA GLY A 146 4.18 -21.18 13.40
C GLY A 146 4.21 -22.61 13.95
N THR A 147 3.07 -23.32 13.87
CA THR A 147 3.00 -24.75 14.20
C THR A 147 3.50 -25.61 13.04
N LEU A 148 3.10 -25.26 11.81
CA LEU A 148 3.38 -26.03 10.61
C LEU A 148 4.85 -25.93 10.17
N SER A 149 5.52 -24.80 10.43
CA SER A 149 6.95 -24.61 10.13
C SER A 149 7.86 -25.56 10.93
N LYS A 150 7.40 -26.06 12.08
CA LYS A 150 8.11 -27.09 12.86
C LYS A 150 8.07 -28.46 12.20
N VAL A 151 7.10 -28.70 11.34
CA VAL A 151 6.84 -30.00 10.68
C VAL A 151 7.33 -29.99 9.23
N PHE A 152 7.18 -28.87 8.52
CA PHE A 152 7.52 -28.73 7.11
C PHE A 152 8.60 -27.66 6.89
N PRO A 153 9.86 -28.04 6.57
CA PRO A 153 10.98 -27.10 6.39
C PRO A 153 10.76 -26.05 5.29
N VAL A 154 9.97 -26.37 4.27
CA VAL A 154 9.63 -25.45 3.17
C VAL A 154 8.87 -24.21 3.67
N VAL A 155 8.06 -24.36 4.72
CA VAL A 155 7.33 -23.26 5.39
C VAL A 155 8.26 -22.40 6.26
N GLY A 156 9.47 -22.89 6.53
CA GLY A 156 10.53 -22.17 7.25
C GLY A 156 11.27 -21.13 6.40
N ASN A 157 11.23 -21.21 5.07
CA ASN A 157 11.85 -20.21 4.19
C ASN A 157 11.10 -18.87 4.29
N GLU A 158 11.81 -17.81 4.70
CA GLU A 158 11.22 -16.50 4.96
C GLU A 158 10.61 -15.83 3.73
N ASN A 159 11.29 -15.91 2.58
CA ASN A 159 10.82 -15.30 1.32
C ASN A 159 9.55 -16.00 0.82
N PHE A 160 9.56 -17.34 0.82
CA PHE A 160 8.38 -18.13 0.45
C PHE A 160 7.20 -17.83 1.39
N ARG A 161 7.44 -17.84 2.70
CA ARG A 161 6.45 -17.50 3.71
C ARG A 161 5.86 -16.11 3.48
N MET A 162 6.68 -15.10 3.23
CA MET A 162 6.21 -13.73 3.02
C MET A 162 5.28 -13.63 1.81
N ILE A 163 5.69 -14.17 0.66
CA ILE A 163 4.89 -14.13 -0.58
C ILE A 163 3.59 -14.91 -0.40
N PHE A 164 3.66 -16.11 0.16
CA PHE A 164 2.50 -16.97 0.39
C PHE A 164 1.49 -16.32 1.35
N ASN A 165 1.98 -15.70 2.43
CA ASN A 165 1.15 -14.99 3.39
C ASN A 165 0.44 -13.81 2.73
N THR A 166 1.18 -12.96 2.02
CA THR A 166 0.59 -11.81 1.31
C THR A 166 -0.46 -12.27 0.29
N MET A 167 -0.18 -13.32 -0.48
CA MET A 167 -1.13 -13.88 -1.44
C MET A 167 -2.43 -14.32 -0.76
N ILE A 168 -2.35 -15.14 0.29
CA ILE A 168 -3.52 -15.66 1.00
C ILE A 168 -4.33 -14.52 1.62
N MET A 169 -3.66 -13.58 2.27
CA MET A 169 -4.32 -12.44 2.91
C MET A 169 -5.02 -11.54 1.90
N ASN A 170 -4.43 -11.33 0.73
CA ASN A 170 -5.06 -10.59 -0.37
C ASN A 170 -6.31 -11.31 -0.90
N VAL A 171 -6.23 -12.62 -1.14
CA VAL A 171 -7.37 -13.43 -1.61
C VAL A 171 -8.50 -13.43 -0.58
N ILE A 172 -8.19 -13.63 0.71
CA ILE A 172 -9.19 -13.60 1.78
C ILE A 172 -9.81 -12.20 1.88
N GLY A 173 -8.99 -11.16 1.91
CA GLY A 173 -9.44 -9.77 1.98
C GLY A 173 -10.43 -9.43 0.87
N ILE A 174 -10.07 -9.73 -0.38
CA ILE A 174 -10.95 -9.49 -1.53
C ILE A 174 -12.23 -10.33 -1.46
N SER A 175 -12.13 -11.61 -1.06
CA SER A 175 -13.27 -12.51 -0.99
C SER A 175 -14.30 -12.03 0.04
N VAL A 176 -13.82 -11.53 1.18
CA VAL A 176 -14.68 -10.98 2.24
C VAL A 176 -15.35 -9.68 1.75
N VAL A 177 -14.61 -8.78 1.09
CA VAL A 177 -15.19 -7.57 0.49
C VAL A 177 -16.28 -7.94 -0.52
N LEU A 178 -15.98 -8.85 -1.46
CA LEU A 178 -16.93 -9.29 -2.48
C LEU A 178 -18.17 -9.96 -1.87
N TYR A 179 -18.03 -10.70 -0.77
CA TYR A 179 -19.17 -11.23 -0.03
C TYR A 179 -20.10 -10.10 0.48
N PHE A 180 -19.54 -9.05 1.07
CA PHE A 180 -20.34 -7.91 1.54
C PHE A 180 -20.99 -7.13 0.38
N VAL A 181 -20.32 -7.01 -0.75
CA VAL A 181 -20.82 -6.29 -1.93
C VAL A 181 -21.92 -7.10 -2.64
N ILE A 182 -21.62 -8.34 -3.02
CA ILE A 182 -22.46 -9.18 -3.88
C ILE A 182 -23.57 -9.85 -3.08
N LYS A 183 -23.23 -10.56 -1.99
CA LYS A 183 -24.22 -11.36 -1.24
C LYS A 183 -25.03 -10.48 -0.30
N LYS A 184 -24.38 -9.64 0.52
CA LYS A 184 -25.06 -8.82 1.51
C LYS A 184 -25.68 -7.56 0.89
N GLY A 185 -24.91 -6.84 0.08
CA GLY A 185 -25.33 -5.61 -0.58
C GLY A 185 -26.21 -5.83 -1.81
N LYS A 186 -26.24 -7.04 -2.38
CA LYS A 186 -26.92 -7.36 -3.65
C LYS A 186 -26.52 -6.41 -4.79
N GLN A 187 -25.27 -5.96 -4.80
CA GLN A 187 -24.70 -5.09 -5.83
C GLN A 187 -23.65 -5.84 -6.65
N ASN A 188 -23.46 -5.42 -7.90
CA ASN A 188 -22.42 -5.95 -8.78
C ASN A 188 -21.04 -5.39 -8.39
N ILE A 189 -19.98 -6.02 -8.90
CA ILE A 189 -18.58 -5.57 -8.71
C ILE A 189 -18.31 -4.14 -9.22
N GLU A 190 -19.15 -3.63 -10.11
CA GLU A 190 -19.12 -2.24 -10.56
C GLU A 190 -19.28 -1.25 -9.40
N ALA A 191 -19.97 -1.66 -8.31
CA ALA A 191 -20.15 -0.82 -7.13
C ALA A 191 -18.83 -0.56 -6.37
N VAL A 192 -17.82 -1.42 -6.54
CA VAL A 192 -16.46 -1.19 -6.02
C VAL A 192 -15.50 -0.60 -7.06
N GLY A 193 -16.03 -0.12 -8.20
CA GLY A 193 -15.26 0.56 -9.24
C GLY A 193 -14.73 -0.35 -10.35
N LEU A 194 -15.00 -1.66 -10.30
CA LEU A 194 -14.59 -2.59 -11.36
C LEU A 194 -15.62 -2.59 -12.49
N THR A 195 -15.34 -1.83 -13.55
CA THR A 195 -16.18 -1.77 -14.75
C THR A 195 -15.32 -1.80 -16.02
N SER A 196 -15.81 -2.48 -17.05
CA SER A 196 -15.19 -2.50 -18.38
C SER A 196 -15.72 -1.40 -19.29
N GLN A 197 -16.68 -0.61 -18.83
CA GLN A 197 -17.26 0.47 -19.61
C GLN A 197 -16.20 1.55 -19.87
N SER A 198 -16.10 1.98 -21.13
CA SER A 198 -15.15 3.02 -21.56
C SER A 198 -13.68 2.76 -21.19
N PHE A 199 -13.27 1.49 -21.05
CA PHE A 199 -11.93 1.08 -20.60
C PHE A 199 -10.79 1.89 -21.23
N THR A 200 -10.77 2.03 -22.56
CA THR A 200 -9.71 2.78 -23.26
C THR A 200 -9.65 4.25 -22.84
N LYS A 201 -10.81 4.90 -22.67
CA LYS A 201 -10.87 6.30 -22.21
C LYS A 201 -10.43 6.41 -20.75
N SER A 202 -10.87 5.48 -19.91
CA SER A 202 -10.46 5.42 -18.50
C SER A 202 -8.95 5.24 -18.36
N VAL A 203 -8.34 4.34 -19.12
CA VAL A 203 -6.89 4.14 -19.15
C VAL A 203 -6.18 5.40 -19.63
N PHE A 204 -6.67 6.04 -20.70
CA PHE A 204 -6.09 7.29 -21.21
C PHE A 204 -6.11 8.41 -20.15
N TYR A 205 -7.25 8.63 -19.49
CA TYR A 205 -7.35 9.63 -18.42
C TYR A 205 -6.53 9.25 -17.19
N ALA A 206 -6.40 7.96 -16.86
CA ALA A 206 -5.53 7.50 -15.78
C ALA A 206 -4.06 7.82 -16.08
N VAL A 207 -3.59 7.57 -17.30
CA VAL A 207 -2.22 7.89 -17.72
C VAL A 207 -1.96 9.39 -17.66
N ILE A 208 -2.86 10.21 -18.23
CA ILE A 208 -2.75 11.67 -18.16
C ILE A 208 -2.73 12.15 -16.71
N GLY A 209 -3.65 11.63 -15.88
CA GLY A 209 -3.75 11.96 -14.47
C GLY A 209 -2.49 11.60 -13.69
N TYR A 210 -1.88 10.44 -13.97
CA TYR A 210 -0.61 10.03 -13.34
C TYR A 210 0.55 10.93 -13.75
N ILE A 211 0.63 11.28 -15.05
CA ILE A 211 1.67 12.18 -15.57
C ILE A 211 1.51 13.57 -14.95
N SER A 212 0.29 14.12 -14.88
CA SER A 212 0.03 15.41 -14.23
C SER A 212 0.30 15.36 -12.73
N LEU A 213 0.02 14.25 -12.06
CA LEU A 213 0.30 14.13 -10.62
C LEU A 213 1.81 14.04 -10.31
N GLY A 214 2.63 13.63 -11.27
CA GLY A 214 4.07 13.40 -11.10
C GLY A 214 4.85 14.56 -10.48
N PRO A 215 4.81 15.79 -11.04
CA PRO A 215 5.47 16.96 -10.46
C PRO A 215 5.04 17.26 -9.02
N LEU A 216 3.75 17.14 -8.73
CA LEU A 216 3.24 17.33 -7.38
C LEU A 216 3.78 16.27 -6.41
N LEU A 217 3.87 15.01 -6.84
CA LEU A 217 4.47 13.95 -6.04
C LEU A 217 5.95 14.23 -5.77
N VAL A 218 6.72 14.63 -6.78
CA VAL A 218 8.14 15.01 -6.60
C VAL A 218 8.27 16.15 -5.59
N LEU A 219 7.40 17.16 -5.66
CA LEU A 219 7.37 18.27 -4.71
C LEU A 219 7.08 17.78 -3.28
N ILE A 220 6.06 16.95 -3.10
CA ILE A 220 5.71 16.37 -1.79
C ILE A 220 6.84 15.50 -1.24
N MET A 221 7.44 14.65 -2.07
CA MET A 221 8.56 13.80 -1.68
C MET A 221 9.78 14.64 -1.29
N THR A 222 10.08 15.69 -2.04
CA THR A 222 11.19 16.61 -1.73
C THR A 222 10.93 17.35 -0.42
N GLY A 223 9.71 17.84 -0.19
CA GLY A 223 9.33 18.46 1.08
C GLY A 223 9.43 17.48 2.26
N THR A 224 8.96 16.25 2.07
CA THR A 224 9.04 15.18 3.08
C THR A 224 10.50 14.84 3.39
N PHE A 225 11.36 14.78 2.37
CA PHE A 225 12.79 14.56 2.54
C PHE A 225 13.42 15.62 3.46
N PHE A 226 13.17 16.91 3.21
CA PHE A 226 13.68 17.99 4.07
C PHE A 226 13.16 17.91 5.51
N VAL A 227 11.90 17.52 5.70
CA VAL A 227 11.32 17.33 7.04
C VAL A 227 12.03 16.17 7.77
N VAL A 228 12.20 15.04 7.09
CA VAL A 228 12.85 13.85 7.66
C VAL A 228 14.32 14.14 8.02
N ASP A 229 15.04 14.83 7.14
CA ASP A 229 16.42 15.28 7.36
C ASP A 229 16.51 16.24 8.56
N PHE A 230 15.60 17.21 8.64
CA PHE A 230 15.50 18.13 9.78
C PHE A 230 15.33 17.39 11.12
N PHE A 231 14.51 16.33 11.14
CA PHE A 231 14.30 15.50 12.33
C PHE A 231 15.36 14.40 12.52
N HIS A 232 16.37 14.30 11.65
CA HIS A 232 17.39 13.24 11.65
C HIS A 232 16.78 11.83 11.69
N TYR A 233 15.58 11.67 11.13
CA TYR A 233 14.87 10.41 11.15
C TYR A 233 15.38 9.51 10.02
N LYS A 234 15.70 8.26 10.33
CA LYS A 234 16.11 7.28 9.32
C LYS A 234 14.92 6.36 9.01
N PRO A 235 14.24 6.53 7.86
CA PRO A 235 13.12 5.69 7.51
C PRO A 235 13.57 4.24 7.33
N GLN A 236 12.77 3.31 7.86
CA GLN A 236 13.02 1.89 7.67
C GLN A 236 12.70 1.48 6.23
N VAL A 237 13.55 0.65 5.63
CA VAL A 237 13.32 0.11 4.29
C VAL A 237 12.23 -0.95 4.36
N GLN A 238 11.17 -0.77 3.57
CA GLN A 238 10.07 -1.73 3.49
C GLN A 238 10.58 -3.14 3.11
N SER A 239 9.98 -4.17 3.72
CA SER A 239 10.41 -5.57 3.57
C SER A 239 10.38 -6.05 2.11
N ILE A 240 9.41 -5.57 1.32
CA ILE A 240 9.29 -5.94 -0.09
C ILE A 240 10.47 -5.44 -0.93
N VAL A 241 11.00 -4.26 -0.62
CA VAL A 241 12.18 -3.70 -1.30
C VAL A 241 13.41 -4.56 -1.00
N GLN A 242 13.53 -5.08 0.22
CA GLN A 242 14.63 -5.97 0.57
C GLN A 242 14.61 -7.27 -0.23
N ILE A 243 13.43 -7.81 -0.57
CA ILE A 243 13.32 -8.97 -1.46
C ILE A 243 13.92 -8.64 -2.82
N PHE A 244 13.55 -7.52 -3.44
CA PHE A 244 14.08 -7.13 -4.74
C PHE A 244 15.59 -6.85 -4.75
N VAL A 245 16.17 -6.46 -3.61
CA VAL A 245 17.60 -6.17 -3.48
C VAL A 245 18.41 -7.43 -3.19
N LYS A 246 17.88 -8.38 -2.40
CA LYS A 246 18.63 -9.53 -1.88
C LYS A 246 18.38 -10.82 -2.65
N GLU A 247 17.22 -10.96 -3.30
CA GLU A 247 16.83 -12.17 -3.99
C GLU A 247 17.44 -12.23 -5.40
N ASN A 248 18.06 -13.36 -5.74
CA ASN A 248 18.63 -13.61 -7.06
C ASN A 248 17.81 -14.65 -7.85
N ASN A 249 16.83 -15.30 -7.21
CA ASN A 249 15.97 -16.28 -7.84
C ASN A 249 14.92 -15.59 -8.74
N LEU A 250 15.08 -15.73 -10.06
CA LEU A 250 14.19 -15.14 -11.06
C LEU A 250 12.70 -15.46 -10.86
N PRO A 251 12.29 -16.72 -10.62
CA PRO A 251 10.91 -17.03 -10.26
C PRO A 251 10.39 -16.24 -9.04
N VAL A 252 11.16 -16.17 -7.95
CA VAL A 252 10.76 -15.43 -6.74
C VAL A 252 10.60 -13.93 -7.04
N LEU A 253 11.53 -13.35 -7.80
CA LEU A 253 11.45 -11.95 -8.24
C LEU A 253 10.24 -11.68 -9.15
N PHE A 254 9.95 -12.59 -10.07
CA PHE A 254 8.80 -12.48 -10.98
C PHE A 254 7.48 -12.51 -10.20
N PHE A 255 7.30 -13.50 -9.31
CA PHE A 255 6.10 -13.58 -8.47
C PHE A 255 5.99 -12.40 -7.52
N SER A 256 7.10 -11.96 -6.91
CA SER A 256 7.11 -10.78 -6.03
C SER A 256 6.69 -9.52 -6.79
N THR A 257 7.20 -9.32 -8.01
CA THR A 257 6.81 -8.20 -8.88
C THR A 257 5.32 -8.25 -9.22
N LEU A 258 4.81 -9.42 -9.59
CA LEU A 258 3.40 -9.58 -9.94
C LEU A 258 2.49 -9.30 -8.73
N PHE A 259 2.82 -9.84 -7.56
CA PHE A 259 1.99 -9.67 -6.37
C PHE A 259 2.07 -8.26 -5.79
N ALA A 260 3.28 -7.71 -5.65
CA ALA A 260 3.46 -6.37 -5.08
C ALA A 260 3.10 -5.26 -6.07
N GLY A 261 3.39 -5.43 -7.36
CA GLY A 261 3.19 -4.41 -8.38
C GLY A 261 1.82 -4.42 -9.04
N VAL A 262 1.10 -5.54 -9.03
CA VAL A 262 -0.20 -5.66 -9.70
C VAL A 262 -1.31 -6.05 -8.71
N PHE A 263 -1.19 -7.19 -8.04
CA PHE A 263 -2.28 -7.67 -7.18
C PHE A 263 -2.51 -6.79 -5.95
N GLY A 264 -1.45 -6.37 -5.26
CA GLY A 264 -1.52 -5.47 -4.11
C GLY A 264 -2.31 -4.19 -4.44
N PRO A 265 -1.87 -3.39 -5.42
CA PRO A 265 -2.58 -2.18 -5.84
C PRO A 265 -4.04 -2.42 -6.24
N ILE A 266 -4.37 -3.53 -6.90
CA ILE A 266 -5.76 -3.87 -7.26
C ILE A 266 -6.60 -4.12 -5.99
N VAL A 267 -6.08 -4.93 -5.05
CA VAL A 267 -6.76 -5.24 -3.79
C VAL A 267 -6.95 -3.97 -2.96
N GLU A 268 -5.92 -3.13 -2.90
CA GLU A 268 -5.96 -1.84 -2.22
C GLU A 268 -7.00 -0.92 -2.84
N GLU A 269 -7.05 -0.79 -4.17
CA GLU A 269 -8.04 0.08 -4.83
C GLU A 269 -9.48 -0.39 -4.56
N ILE A 270 -9.73 -1.71 -4.63
CA ILE A 270 -11.04 -2.31 -4.33
C ILE A 270 -11.42 -2.06 -2.86
N PHE A 271 -10.50 -2.26 -1.93
CA PHE A 271 -10.79 -2.11 -0.50
C PHE A 271 -10.88 -0.64 -0.07
N PHE A 272 -9.87 0.18 -0.36
CA PHE A 272 -9.77 1.56 0.11
C PHE A 272 -10.70 2.50 -0.66
N ARG A 273 -10.71 2.46 -2.01
CA ARG A 273 -11.49 3.39 -2.83
C ARG A 273 -12.88 2.85 -3.17
N GLY A 274 -12.97 1.58 -3.54
CA GLY A 274 -14.24 0.94 -3.85
C GLY A 274 -15.12 0.79 -2.61
N PHE A 275 -14.60 0.14 -1.57
CA PHE A 275 -15.40 -0.29 -0.42
C PHE A 275 -15.39 0.71 0.75
N MET A 276 -14.24 1.03 1.32
CA MET A 276 -14.13 1.85 2.53
C MET A 276 -14.48 3.32 2.28
N TYR A 277 -13.91 3.93 1.23
CA TYR A 277 -14.18 5.32 0.89
C TYR A 277 -15.68 5.55 0.60
N SER A 278 -16.32 4.68 -0.17
CA SER A 278 -17.76 4.79 -0.47
C SER A 278 -18.63 4.67 0.80
N ALA A 279 -18.21 3.85 1.76
CA ALA A 279 -18.90 3.72 3.04
C ALA A 279 -18.78 4.97 3.91
N ILE A 280 -17.58 5.55 4.01
CA ILE A 280 -17.29 6.71 4.86
C ILE A 280 -17.86 7.99 4.23
N LYS A 281 -17.79 8.13 2.91
CA LYS A 281 -18.28 9.29 2.14
C LYS A 281 -19.74 9.60 2.45
N LYS A 282 -20.57 8.58 2.66
CA LYS A 282 -22.00 8.76 3.01
C LYS A 282 -22.21 9.44 4.36
N SER A 283 -21.30 9.24 5.30
CA SER A 283 -21.47 9.70 6.68
C SER A 283 -20.86 11.09 6.91
N ILE A 284 -19.72 11.37 6.28
CA ILE A 284 -18.94 12.61 6.55
C ILE A 284 -18.54 13.39 5.29
N GLY A 285 -19.10 13.03 4.14
CA GLY A 285 -18.84 13.69 2.87
C GLY A 285 -17.50 13.31 2.23
N VAL A 286 -17.23 13.93 1.07
CA VAL A 286 -16.08 13.62 0.21
C VAL A 286 -14.76 13.91 0.92
N LEU A 287 -14.59 15.10 1.48
CA LEU A 287 -13.33 15.53 2.10
C LEU A 287 -12.98 14.72 3.34
N GLY A 288 -13.95 14.48 4.23
CA GLY A 288 -13.76 13.64 5.40
C GLY A 288 -13.37 12.20 5.02
N ALA A 289 -14.02 11.63 4.02
CA ALA A 289 -13.68 10.29 3.54
C ALA A 289 -12.28 10.21 2.93
N MET A 290 -11.87 11.21 2.13
CA MET A 290 -10.50 11.27 1.59
C MET A 290 -9.46 11.28 2.71
N ILE A 291 -9.64 12.14 3.73
CA ILE A 291 -8.69 12.23 4.84
C ILE A 291 -8.62 10.91 5.62
N ILE A 292 -9.77 10.37 6.07
CA ILE A 292 -9.77 9.15 6.90
C ILE A 292 -9.18 7.97 6.14
N THR A 293 -9.58 7.77 4.88
CA THR A 293 -9.06 6.64 4.09
C THR A 293 -7.56 6.76 3.84
N SER A 294 -7.05 7.96 3.55
CA SER A 294 -5.61 8.20 3.38
C SER A 294 -4.81 8.00 4.68
N VAL A 295 -5.34 8.43 5.83
CA VAL A 295 -4.69 8.21 7.14
C VAL A 295 -4.63 6.72 7.46
N VAL A 296 -5.73 5.99 7.31
CA VAL A 296 -5.76 4.53 7.54
C VAL A 296 -4.80 3.81 6.59
N PHE A 297 -4.79 4.19 5.30
CA PHE A 297 -3.85 3.63 4.32
C PHE A 297 -2.39 3.87 4.72
N SER A 298 -2.06 5.11 5.12
CA SER A 298 -0.71 5.47 5.56
C SER A 298 -0.27 4.71 6.81
N LEU A 299 -1.15 4.55 7.81
CA LEU A 299 -0.84 3.83 9.04
C LEU A 299 -0.56 2.34 8.82
N LEU A 300 -1.18 1.74 7.79
CA LEU A 300 -0.94 0.34 7.44
C LEU A 300 0.40 0.13 6.71
N HIS A 301 1.02 1.19 6.22
CA HIS A 301 2.29 1.18 5.50
C HIS A 301 3.44 1.85 6.28
N ALA A 302 3.20 2.19 7.54
CA ALA A 302 4.15 2.85 8.45
C ALA A 302 5.15 1.87 9.07
#